data_AF-A0A7C2B2P0-F1
#
_entry.id   AF-A0A7C2B2P0-F1
#
_cell.length_a   1.000
_cell.length_b   1.000
_cell.length_c   1.000
_cell.angle_alpha   90.00
_cell.angle_beta   90.00
_cell.angle_gamma   90.00
#
_symmetry.space_group_name_H-M   'P 1'
#
loop_
_entity.id
_entity.type
_entity.pdbx_description
1 polymer ?
#
loop_
_entity_poly.entity_id
_entity_poly.type
_entity_poly.pdbx_seq_one_letter_code
_entity_poly.pdbx_strand_id
1 'polypeptide(L)'
;MSTLATALVNLLVPLPANAQLTCSDWRFCGHCGCRCTCRGGGDSTCPSGSSPGGAWYVCCRDTQGRFWLVRYRDCCRPRQPGETSCPSPLSGCPSSCACQDGCPQPHWCPTGYCAVCTQTQIWATC
;
A
#
# COMPACT_ATOMS: atom_id res chain seq x y z
N MET A 1 -43.31 -23.19 20.66
CA MET A 1 -43.81 -22.61 19.40
C MET A 1 -43.24 -21.19 19.33
N SER A 2 -42.18 -21.01 18.55
CA SER A 2 -42.16 -20.14 17.35
C SER A 2 -42.00 -18.65 17.70
N THR A 3 -41.11 -17.84 17.14
CA THR A 3 -40.17 -17.97 16.01
C THR A 3 -39.24 -16.73 16.06
N LEU A 4 -37.98 -16.93 15.68
CA LEU A 4 -37.00 -16.10 14.94
C LEU A 4 -37.35 -14.63 14.61
N ALA A 5 -36.42 -13.69 14.41
CA ALA A 5 -34.97 -13.59 14.50
C ALA A 5 -34.63 -12.10 14.37
N THR A 6 -33.86 -11.54 15.29
CA THR A 6 -33.41 -10.16 15.22
C THR A 6 -31.89 -10.14 15.28
N ALA A 7 -31.22 -10.47 14.18
CA ALA A 7 -29.78 -10.26 14.03
C ALA A 7 -29.34 -10.53 12.59
N LEU A 8 -29.53 -9.60 11.67
CA LEU A 8 -28.87 -9.66 10.35
C LEU A 8 -28.86 -8.30 9.63
N VAL A 9 -28.55 -7.21 10.33
CA VAL A 9 -28.23 -5.93 9.68
C VAL A 9 -27.14 -5.22 10.49
N ASN A 10 -25.91 -5.71 10.50
CA ASN A 10 -24.78 -4.95 11.08
C ASN A 10 -23.40 -5.52 10.72
N LEU A 11 -23.03 -5.63 9.43
CA LEU A 11 -21.61 -5.84 9.11
C LEU A 11 -21.15 -5.36 7.72
N LEU A 12 -21.79 -4.32 7.18
CA LEU A 12 -21.23 -3.52 6.11
C LEU A 12 -21.24 -2.05 6.52
N VAL A 13 -20.61 -1.74 7.66
CA VAL A 13 -20.14 -0.38 7.87
C VAL A 13 -18.86 -0.27 7.04
N PRO A 14 -18.84 0.46 5.90
CA PRO A 14 -17.57 0.82 5.30
C PRO A 14 -16.78 1.53 6.41
N LEU A 15 -15.60 1.00 6.74
CA LEU A 15 -14.64 1.69 7.58
C LEU A 15 -14.63 3.16 7.13
N PRO A 16 -14.72 4.14 8.05
CA PRO A 16 -14.74 5.53 7.63
C PRO A 16 -13.58 5.73 6.67
N ALA A 17 -13.86 6.33 5.51
CA ALA A 17 -12.87 6.51 4.43
C ALA A 17 -11.57 7.22 4.90
N ASN A 18 -11.57 7.73 6.14
CA ASN A 18 -10.50 8.41 6.84
C ASN A 18 -9.98 7.69 8.11
N ALA A 19 -10.28 6.42 8.36
CA ALA A 19 -9.40 5.61 9.22
C ALA A 19 -8.10 5.37 8.45
N GLN A 20 -7.28 6.42 8.33
CA GLN A 20 -5.97 6.35 7.71
C GLN A 20 -5.13 5.39 8.55
N LEU A 21 -4.99 4.15 8.07
CA LEU A 21 -4.03 3.22 8.61
C LEU A 21 -2.66 3.92 8.64
N THR A 22 -1.95 3.86 9.75
CA THR A 22 -0.59 4.38 9.84
C THR A 22 0.39 3.30 9.43
N CYS A 23 1.64 3.65 9.14
CA CYS A 23 2.69 2.68 8.80
C CYS A 23 2.99 1.65 9.92
N SER A 24 2.43 1.82 11.12
CA SER A 24 2.49 0.83 12.20
C SER A 24 1.43 -0.29 12.08
N ASP A 25 0.49 -0.19 11.13
CA ASP A 25 -0.44 -1.29 10.85
C ASP A 25 0.31 -2.51 10.31
N TRP A 26 -0.10 -3.70 10.75
CA TRP A 26 0.59 -4.95 10.43
C TRP A 26 0.71 -5.21 8.92
N ARG A 27 -0.22 -4.68 8.11
CA ARG A 27 -0.19 -4.82 6.65
C ARG A 27 1.02 -4.13 6.02
N PHE A 28 1.68 -3.23 6.72
CA PHE A 28 2.83 -2.49 6.22
C PHE A 28 4.18 -3.03 6.72
N CYS A 29 4.22 -4.25 7.27
CA CYS A 29 5.41 -4.83 7.87
C CYS A 29 6.65 -4.88 6.95
N GLY A 30 6.44 -4.96 5.63
CA GLY A 30 7.49 -4.88 4.60
C GLY A 30 7.22 -3.80 3.55
N HIS A 31 6.42 -2.79 3.90
CA HIS A 31 6.12 -1.66 3.01
C HIS A 31 7.30 -0.69 3.00
N CYS A 32 7.71 -0.29 1.79
CA CYS A 32 8.79 0.65 1.55
C CYS A 32 8.28 1.80 0.69
N GLY A 33 8.42 3.02 1.20
CA GLY A 33 8.08 4.25 0.49
C GLY A 33 6.73 4.84 0.87
N CYS A 34 6.16 5.66 -0.01
CA CYS A 34 4.90 6.35 0.27
C CYS A 34 3.71 5.47 -0.10
N ARG A 35 2.69 5.39 0.76
CA ARG A 35 1.45 4.66 0.43
C ARG A 35 0.67 5.34 -0.70
N CYS A 36 0.20 4.56 -1.67
CA CYS A 36 -0.55 5.10 -2.81
C CYS A 36 -1.88 5.77 -2.42
N THR A 37 -2.50 5.35 -1.32
CA THR A 37 -3.70 5.99 -0.74
C THR A 37 -3.48 7.47 -0.39
N CYS A 38 -2.23 7.92 -0.25
CA CYS A 38 -1.89 9.30 0.08
C CYS A 38 -1.42 10.13 -1.12
N ARG A 39 -1.42 9.53 -2.32
CA ARG A 39 -0.99 10.17 -3.58
C ARG A 39 -2.08 10.17 -4.65
N GLY A 40 -3.33 9.95 -4.27
CA GLY A 40 -4.46 9.86 -5.21
C GLY A 40 -4.61 8.49 -5.89
N GLY A 41 -3.91 7.46 -5.41
CA GLY A 41 -4.15 6.06 -5.75
C GLY A 41 -4.89 5.34 -4.63
N GLY A 42 -4.81 4.01 -4.62
CA GLY A 42 -5.40 3.16 -3.60
C GLY A 42 -4.52 1.96 -3.28
N ASP A 43 -5.06 1.05 -2.45
CA ASP A 43 -4.37 -0.18 -2.07
C ASP A 43 -4.15 -1.13 -3.26
N SER A 44 -4.91 -0.98 -4.35
CA SER A 44 -4.82 -1.78 -5.58
C SER A 44 -4.79 -0.96 -6.88
N THR A 45 -4.78 0.37 -6.79
CA THR A 45 -4.85 1.28 -7.94
C THR A 45 -3.73 2.29 -7.89
N CYS A 46 -3.10 2.56 -9.04
CA CYS A 46 -2.06 3.57 -9.15
C CYS A 46 -2.66 4.97 -9.32
N PRO A 47 -2.01 6.02 -8.79
CA PRO A 47 -2.43 7.39 -9.05
C PRO A 47 -2.27 7.75 -10.52
N SER A 48 -3.02 8.75 -10.98
CA SER A 48 -2.99 9.26 -12.35
C SER A 48 -1.56 9.56 -12.83
N GLY A 49 -1.24 9.18 -14.06
CA GLY A 49 0.09 9.36 -14.65
C GLY A 49 1.13 8.33 -14.21
N SER A 50 0.74 7.33 -13.43
CA SER A 50 1.59 6.18 -13.09
C SER A 50 0.91 4.86 -13.44
N SER A 51 1.67 3.78 -13.47
CA SER A 51 1.18 2.44 -13.79
C SER A 51 1.81 1.38 -12.88
N PRO A 52 1.14 0.23 -12.68
CA PRO A 52 1.65 -0.82 -11.82
C PRO A 52 3.01 -1.36 -12.33
N GLY A 53 4.03 -1.31 -11.48
CA GLY A 53 5.35 -1.89 -11.70
C GLY A 53 5.47 -3.32 -11.18
N GLY A 54 6.68 -3.72 -10.82
CA GLY A 54 6.99 -4.97 -10.14
C GLY A 54 6.45 -4.99 -8.71
N ALA A 55 6.45 -6.19 -8.11
CA ALA A 55 5.95 -6.41 -6.77
C ALA A 55 6.83 -7.38 -5.98
N TRP A 56 6.84 -7.19 -4.67
CA TRP A 56 7.40 -8.12 -3.71
C TRP A 56 6.32 -8.58 -2.73
N TYR A 57 6.64 -9.66 -2.02
CA TYR A 57 5.72 -10.29 -1.09
C TYR A 57 6.41 -10.51 0.24
N VAL A 58 5.70 -10.27 1.33
CA VAL A 58 6.17 -10.48 2.70
C VAL A 58 5.06 -11.11 3.52
N CYS A 59 5.41 -12.08 4.35
CA CYS A 59 4.48 -12.63 5.34
C CYS A 59 4.41 -11.70 6.56
N CYS A 60 3.29 -11.02 6.72
CA CYS A 60 3.01 -10.15 7.86
C CYS A 60 2.12 -10.87 8.86
N ARG A 61 2.40 -10.69 10.16
CA ARG A 61 1.59 -11.25 11.24
C ARG A 61 0.52 -10.25 11.67
N ASP A 62 -0.74 -10.64 11.65
CA ASP A 62 -1.84 -9.80 12.12
C ASP A 62 -1.90 -9.71 13.66
N THR A 63 -2.78 -8.86 14.17
CA THR A 63 -2.97 -8.64 15.62
C THR A 63 -3.53 -9.85 16.37
N GLN A 64 -4.07 -10.85 15.67
CA GLN A 64 -4.54 -12.13 16.22
C GLN A 64 -3.47 -13.23 16.12
N GLY A 65 -2.31 -12.91 15.56
CA GLY A 65 -1.19 -13.81 15.43
C GLY A 65 -1.18 -14.68 14.17
N ARG A 66 -2.12 -14.49 13.23
CA ARG A 66 -2.17 -15.20 11.94
C ARG A 66 -1.21 -14.57 10.94
N PHE A 67 -0.69 -15.35 10.00
CA PHE A 67 0.19 -14.85 8.96
C PHE A 67 -0.55 -14.67 7.64
N TRP A 68 -0.25 -13.54 6.98
CA TRP A 68 -0.83 -13.15 5.71
C TRP A 68 0.28 -12.80 4.74
N LEU A 69 0.20 -13.33 3.54
CA LEU A 69 1.07 -12.94 2.43
C LEU A 69 0.58 -11.59 1.92
N VAL A 70 1.34 -10.54 2.21
CA VAL A 70 1.08 -9.18 1.75
C VAL A 70 1.93 -8.91 0.53
N ARG A 71 1.27 -8.41 -0.52
CA ARG A 71 1.87 -8.01 -1.78
C ARG A 71 2.00 -6.50 -1.79
N TYR A 72 3.23 -6.04 -2.02
CA TYR A 72 3.54 -4.63 -2.23
C TYR A 72 3.91 -4.45 -3.69
N ARG A 73 3.33 -3.44 -4.35
CA ARG A 73 3.61 -3.16 -5.75
C ARG A 73 3.86 -1.68 -5.94
N ASP A 74 5.00 -1.34 -6.52
CA ASP A 74 5.30 0.05 -6.84
C ASP A 74 4.39 0.54 -7.97
N CYS A 75 3.94 1.78 -7.86
CA CYS A 75 3.39 2.54 -8.96
C CYS A 75 4.49 3.39 -9.55
N CYS A 76 4.72 3.21 -10.85
CA CYS A 76 5.87 3.73 -11.56
C CYS A 76 5.42 4.74 -12.61
N ARG A 77 6.19 5.81 -12.78
CA ARG A 77 5.99 6.76 -13.88
C ARG A 77 7.28 6.94 -14.69
N PRO A 78 7.21 7.27 -15.99
CA PRO A 78 8.40 7.53 -16.77
C PRO A 78 9.22 8.67 -16.17
N ARG A 79 10.54 8.56 -16.22
CA ARG A 79 11.44 9.65 -15.86
C ARG A 79 11.15 10.87 -16.73
N GLN A 80 11.04 12.05 -16.12
CA GLN A 80 10.71 13.27 -16.84
C GLN A 80 11.95 13.85 -17.53
N PRO A 81 11.79 14.56 -18.65
CA PRO A 81 12.89 15.28 -19.28
C PRO A 81 13.57 16.22 -18.27
N GLY A 82 14.90 16.15 -18.19
CA GLY A 82 15.70 16.97 -17.26
C GLY A 82 15.94 16.36 -15.88
N GLU A 83 15.26 15.27 -15.51
CA GLU A 83 15.63 14.54 -14.29
C GLU A 83 16.95 13.78 -14.50
N THR A 84 17.93 13.97 -13.61
CA THR A 84 19.24 13.27 -13.60
C THR A 84 19.23 12.00 -12.74
N SER A 85 18.29 11.89 -11.80
CA SER A 85 17.98 10.70 -11.02
C SER A 85 16.48 10.67 -10.69
N CYS A 86 15.96 9.53 -10.24
CA CYS A 86 14.61 9.50 -9.70
C CYS A 86 14.53 10.27 -8.37
N PRO A 87 13.45 11.00 -8.10
CA PRO A 87 13.21 11.56 -6.79
C PRO A 87 12.97 10.42 -5.78
N SER A 88 13.24 10.69 -4.50
CA SER A 88 12.81 9.79 -3.44
C SER A 88 11.28 9.63 -3.48
N PRO A 89 10.72 8.41 -3.39
CA PRO A 89 9.26 8.21 -3.33
C PRO A 89 8.64 8.85 -2.08
N LEU A 90 9.47 9.17 -1.07
CA LEU A 90 9.06 9.87 0.14
C LEU A 90 8.97 11.39 -0.03
N SER A 91 9.46 11.94 -1.15
CA SER A 91 9.44 13.40 -1.39
C SER A 91 8.02 13.95 -1.46
N GLY A 92 7.63 14.78 -0.49
CA GLY A 92 6.25 15.27 -0.34
C GLY A 92 5.25 14.21 0.13
N CYS A 93 5.72 13.08 0.69
CA CYS A 93 4.86 12.09 1.32
C CYS A 93 4.47 12.57 2.73
N PRO A 94 3.18 12.54 3.12
CA PRO A 94 2.79 12.78 4.50
C PRO A 94 3.47 11.78 5.44
N SER A 95 3.90 12.22 6.63
CA SER A 95 4.58 11.36 7.60
C SER A 95 3.74 10.16 8.04
N SER A 96 2.42 10.27 8.05
CA SER A 96 1.49 9.16 8.31
C SER A 96 1.49 8.07 7.21
N CYS A 97 2.04 8.37 6.04
CA CYS A 97 2.03 7.52 4.85
C CYS A 97 3.43 7.12 4.38
N ALA A 98 4.46 7.70 4.99
CA ALA A 98 5.87 7.41 4.75
C ALA A 98 6.26 6.16 5.55
N CYS A 99 6.24 5.00 4.90
CA CYS A 99 6.55 3.74 5.56
C CYS A 99 8.01 3.36 5.30
N GLN A 100 8.71 3.09 6.40
CA GLN A 100 10.13 2.70 6.46
C GLN A 100 11.06 3.63 5.64
N ASP A 101 11.55 4.68 6.29
CA ASP A 101 12.65 5.49 5.76
C ASP A 101 13.95 4.65 5.75
N GLY A 102 14.59 4.52 4.58
CA GLY A 102 15.88 3.84 4.45
C GLY A 102 15.82 2.36 4.07
N CYS A 103 14.67 1.87 3.58
CA CYS A 103 14.63 0.55 2.95
C CYS A 103 15.64 0.49 1.79
N PRO A 104 16.62 -0.43 1.83
CA PRO A 104 17.67 -0.54 0.82
C PRO A 104 17.17 -1.16 -0.50
N GLN A 105 15.85 -1.20 -0.72
CA GLN A 105 15.30 -1.90 -1.87
C GLN A 105 15.36 -1.02 -3.12
N PRO A 106 15.88 -1.54 -4.25
CA PRO A 106 15.67 -0.89 -5.52
C PRO A 106 14.15 -0.81 -5.74
N HIS A 107 13.66 0.38 -6.07
CA HIS A 107 12.30 0.54 -6.55
C HIS A 107 12.00 -0.52 -7.61
N TRP A 108 10.86 -1.20 -7.51
CA TRP A 108 10.45 -2.27 -8.41
C TRP A 108 9.87 -1.69 -9.71
N CYS A 109 10.50 -0.65 -10.24
CA CYS A 109 10.14 0.01 -11.47
C CYS A 109 11.06 -0.42 -12.62
N PRO A 110 10.54 -0.49 -13.87
CA PRO A 110 11.39 -0.72 -15.03
C PRO A 110 12.47 0.34 -15.19
N THR A 111 13.55 0.02 -15.92
CA THR A 111 14.59 0.99 -16.27
C THR A 111 13.98 2.23 -16.94
N GLY A 112 14.38 3.41 -16.49
CA GLY A 112 13.83 4.69 -16.98
C GLY A 112 12.51 5.12 -16.32
N TYR A 113 12.04 4.40 -15.31
CA TYR A 113 10.86 4.75 -14.53
C TYR A 113 11.22 5.02 -13.07
N CYS A 114 10.43 5.88 -12.42
CA CYS A 114 10.59 6.26 -11.02
C CYS A 114 9.39 5.82 -10.19
N ALA A 115 9.65 5.33 -8.97
CA ALA A 115 8.58 5.02 -8.02
C ALA A 115 7.87 6.29 -7.55
N VAL A 116 6.54 6.23 -7.53
CA VAL A 116 5.66 7.30 -7.06
C VAL A 116 5.13 6.97 -5.67
N CYS A 117 4.69 5.73 -5.50
CA CYS A 117 4.09 5.21 -4.28
C CYS A 117 4.03 3.68 -4.37
N THR A 118 3.63 3.04 -3.27
CA THR A 118 3.54 1.59 -3.16
C THR A 118 2.15 1.16 -2.72
N GLN A 119 1.53 0.29 -3.51
CA GLN A 119 0.26 -0.39 -3.24
C GLN A 119 0.44 -1.44 -2.14
N THR A 120 -0.63 -1.77 -1.41
CA THR A 120 -0.61 -2.82 -0.38
C THR A 120 -1.83 -3.71 -0.54
N GLN A 121 -1.63 -4.99 -0.83
CA GLN A 121 -2.71 -5.94 -1.04
C GLN A 121 -2.48 -7.17 -0.17
N ILE A 122 -3.48 -7.56 0.63
CA ILE A 122 -3.49 -8.90 1.22
C ILE A 122 -3.74 -9.87 0.06
N TRP A 123 -2.78 -10.77 -0.18
CA TRP A 123 -2.78 -11.63 -1.35
C TRP A 123 -3.24 -13.05 -1.02
N ALA A 124 -2.71 -13.62 0.07
CA ALA A 124 -3.02 -14.96 0.54
C ALA A 124 -2.69 -15.09 2.03
N THR A 125 -2.84 -16.28 2.59
CA THR A 125 -2.25 -16.65 3.88
C THR A 125 -0.81 -17.15 3.69
N CYS A 126 0.00 -16.97 4.73
CA CYS A 126 1.19 -17.79 4.97
C CYS A 126 0.93 -18.64 6.22
#